data_AF-A0A285LRW9-F1
#
_entry.id   AF-A0A285LRW9-F1
#
_cell.length_a   1.000
_cell.length_b   1.000
_cell.length_c   1.000
_cell.angle_alpha   90.00
_cell.angle_beta   90.00
_cell.angle_gamma   90.00
#
_symmetry.space_group_name_H-M   'P 1'
#
loop_
_entity.id
_entity.type
_entity.pdbx_description
1 polymer ?
#
loop_
_entity_poly.entity_id
_entity_poly.type
_entity_poly.pdbx_seq_one_letter_code
_entity_poly.pdbx_strand_id
1 'polypeptide(L)'
;MTKQLRRRVLTVGEQQYLWKTYHRHVDGCEEVLRLRRIGSVTGLSLIFRPDGERHIPDGGVSTAGEIWVGNRFLNLNMPGVVRAFVDAAVEAGWMAETRTAGRRDGWDLFDEAYTRNANRLSTL
;
A
#
# COMPACT_ATOMS: atom_id res chain seq x y z
N MET A 1 -4.31 -29.47 -3.38
CA MET A 1 -4.24 -28.57 -2.20
C MET A 1 -4.71 -27.18 -2.60
N THR A 2 -5.91 -26.77 -2.21
CA THR A 2 -6.37 -25.40 -2.43
C THR A 2 -5.61 -24.51 -1.46
N LYS A 3 -4.72 -23.64 -1.96
CA LYS A 3 -3.96 -22.68 -1.13
C LYS A 3 -4.98 -21.75 -0.47
N GLN A 4 -5.28 -21.99 0.81
CA GLN A 4 -6.15 -21.11 1.58
C GLN A 4 -5.47 -19.75 1.66
N LEU A 5 -5.98 -18.77 0.92
CA LEU A 5 -5.44 -17.42 0.91
C LEU A 5 -5.67 -16.82 2.29
N ARG A 6 -4.63 -16.81 3.13
CA ARG A 6 -4.64 -16.14 4.43
C ARG A 6 -4.92 -14.66 4.19
N ARG A 7 -6.13 -14.21 4.51
CA ARG A 7 -6.51 -12.79 4.39
C ARG A 7 -5.65 -12.00 5.38
N ARG A 8 -4.88 -11.02 4.87
CA ARG A 8 -4.11 -10.10 5.71
C ARG A 8 -5.07 -9.06 6.29
N VAL A 9 -5.06 -8.93 7.62
CA VAL A 9 -5.95 -8.04 8.39
C VAL A 9 -5.09 -7.12 9.25
N LEU A 10 -5.38 -5.82 9.21
CA LEU A 10 -4.75 -4.79 10.05
C LEU A 10 -5.78 -4.27 11.03
N THR A 11 -5.43 -4.22 12.31
CA THR A 11 -6.24 -3.53 13.31
C THR A 11 -5.61 -2.16 13.62
N VAL A 12 -6.43 -1.11 13.59
CA VAL A 12 -6.07 0.29 13.80
C VAL A 12 -7.11 0.91 14.73
N GLY A 13 -6.79 0.97 16.02
CA GLY A 13 -7.81 1.26 17.04
C GLY A 13 -8.94 0.24 16.92
N GLU A 14 -10.17 0.72 16.81
CA GLU A 14 -11.37 -0.11 16.62
C GLU A 14 -11.61 -0.54 15.16
N GLN A 15 -10.81 -0.01 14.23
CA GLN A 15 -11.01 -0.27 12.81
C GLN A 15 -10.18 -1.45 12.32
N GLN A 16 -10.76 -2.24 11.44
CA GLN A 16 -10.05 -3.32 10.77
C GLN A 16 -10.00 -3.08 9.26
N TYR A 17 -8.83 -3.32 8.68
CA TYR A 17 -8.58 -3.17 7.26
C TYR A 17 -8.06 -4.48 6.68
N LEU A 18 -8.67 -4.94 5.59
CA LEU A 18 -8.11 -5.97 4.74
C LEU A 18 -7.12 -5.32 3.78
N TRP A 19 -6.00 -5.98 3.57
CA TRP A 19 -5.06 -5.56 2.55
C TRP A 19 -4.55 -6.70 1.67
N LYS A 20 -4.15 -6.35 0.46
CA LYS A 20 -3.35 -7.20 -0.41
C LYS A 20 -2.40 -6.34 -1.24
N THR A 21 -1.22 -6.87 -1.52
CA THR A 21 -0.27 -6.30 -2.47
C THR A 21 -0.15 -7.25 -3.65
N TYR A 22 0.04 -6.71 -4.85
CA TYR A 22 0.33 -7.50 -6.05
C TYR A 22 0.96 -6.65 -7.13
N HIS A 23 1.83 -7.28 -7.89
CA HIS A 23 2.37 -6.77 -9.13
C HIS A 23 1.43 -7.07 -10.30
N ARG A 24 1.36 -6.19 -11.31
CA ARG A 24 0.71 -6.49 -12.59
C ARG A 24 1.33 -5.70 -13.73
N HIS A 25 1.08 -6.18 -14.95
CA HIS A 25 1.39 -5.48 -16.19
C HIS A 25 0.09 -5.06 -16.86
N VAL A 26 -0.16 -3.75 -16.97
CA VAL A 26 -1.29 -3.20 -17.73
C VAL A 26 -0.75 -2.49 -18.96
N ASP A 27 -0.15 -1.31 -18.75
CA ASP A 27 0.56 -0.51 -19.75
C ASP A 27 2.01 -0.26 -19.28
N GLY A 28 2.62 -1.31 -18.72
CA GLY A 28 3.85 -1.24 -17.94
C GLY A 28 3.70 -1.90 -16.57
N CYS A 29 4.80 -1.92 -15.81
CA CYS A 29 4.86 -2.49 -14.47
C CYS A 29 4.07 -1.62 -13.46
N GLU A 30 3.25 -2.26 -12.62
CA GLU A 30 2.53 -1.61 -11.53
C GLU A 30 2.63 -2.45 -10.25
N GLU A 31 3.00 -1.81 -9.14
CA GLU A 31 2.72 -2.34 -7.80
C GLU A 31 1.40 -1.77 -7.28
N VAL A 32 0.59 -2.62 -6.68
CA VAL A 32 -0.74 -2.23 -6.20
C VAL A 32 -0.95 -2.64 -4.76
N LEU A 33 -1.16 -1.66 -3.88
CA LEU A 33 -1.67 -1.88 -2.53
C LEU A 33 -3.18 -1.65 -2.53
N ARG A 34 -3.95 -2.72 -2.33
CA ARG A 34 -5.40 -2.63 -2.15
C ARG A 34 -5.75 -2.66 -0.67
N LEU A 35 -6.50 -1.66 -0.23
CA LEU A 35 -6.99 -1.46 1.14
C LEU A 35 -8.51 -1.50 1.15
N ARG A 36 -9.09 -2.15 2.16
CA ARG A 36 -10.54 -2.12 2.37
C ARG A 36 -10.86 -2.22 3.85
N ARG A 37 -11.61 -1.25 4.38
CA ARG A 37 -12.18 -1.35 5.73
C ARG A 37 -13.16 -2.53 5.79
N ILE A 38 -13.06 -3.38 6.81
CA ILE A 38 -14.03 -4.46 7.04
C ILE A 38 -15.42 -3.84 7.23
N GLY A 39 -16.44 -4.45 6.64
CA GLY A 39 -17.80 -3.90 6.58
C GLY A 39 -18.03 -2.94 5.41
N SER A 40 -16.98 -2.44 4.73
CA SER A 40 -17.15 -1.69 3.49
C SER A 40 -17.27 -2.59 2.26
N VAL A 41 -18.17 -2.22 1.36
CA VAL A 41 -18.31 -2.82 0.03
C VAL A 41 -17.29 -2.28 -0.98
N THR A 42 -16.72 -1.09 -0.73
CA THR A 42 -15.70 -0.46 -1.59
C THR A 42 -14.34 -0.42 -0.90
N GLY A 43 -13.28 -0.23 -1.68
CA GLY A 43 -11.91 -0.15 -1.18
C GLY A 43 -11.04 0.74 -2.05
N LEU A 44 -9.92 1.15 -1.50
CA LEU A 44 -8.90 1.98 -2.14
C LEU A 44 -7.83 1.08 -2.77
N SER A 45 -7.43 1.38 -3.99
CA SER A 45 -6.23 0.80 -4.63
C SER A 45 -5.24 1.93 -4.87
N LEU A 46 -4.11 1.87 -4.18
CA LEU A 46 -2.96 2.72 -4.44
C LEU A 46 -2.12 2.05 -5.53
N ILE A 47 -1.83 2.79 -6.60
CA ILE A 47 -1.13 2.29 -7.78
C ILE A 47 0.21 2.99 -7.86
N PHE A 48 1.30 2.22 -7.85
CA PHE A 48 2.67 2.72 -7.96
C PHE A 48 3.19 2.36 -9.34
N ARG A 49 3.49 3.38 -10.15
CA ARG A 49 4.13 3.26 -11.47
C ARG A 49 5.54 3.81 -11.44
N PRO A 50 6.52 3.17 -12.06
CA PRO A 50 7.86 3.73 -12.11
C PRO A 50 7.85 5.06 -12.90
N ASP A 51 8.55 6.07 -12.39
CA ASP A 51 8.73 7.37 -13.05
C ASP A 51 9.90 8.14 -12.40
N GLY A 52 10.88 8.57 -13.20
CA GLY A 52 12.09 9.23 -12.71
C GLY A 52 12.81 8.42 -11.62
N GLU A 53 12.87 8.97 -10.40
CA GLU A 53 13.47 8.32 -9.23
C GLU A 53 12.54 7.34 -8.51
N ARG A 54 11.30 7.19 -8.97
CA ARG A 54 10.30 6.26 -8.41
C ARG A 54 10.44 4.92 -9.09
N HIS A 55 10.62 3.88 -8.29
CA HIS A 55 10.92 2.56 -8.78
C HIS A 55 10.09 1.47 -8.09
N ILE A 56 9.84 0.41 -8.83
CA ILE A 56 9.19 -0.81 -8.40
C ILE A 56 9.91 -2.00 -9.03
N PRO A 57 9.72 -3.24 -8.54
CA PRO A 57 10.18 -4.45 -9.23
C PRO A 57 9.63 -4.52 -10.65
N ASP A 58 10.47 -4.76 -11.65
CA ASP A 58 10.08 -4.92 -13.06
C ASP A 58 10.40 -6.31 -13.64
N GLY A 59 10.91 -7.23 -12.81
CA GLY A 59 11.24 -8.61 -13.17
C GLY A 59 12.34 -9.17 -12.28
N GLY A 60 12.74 -10.44 -12.49
CA GLY A 60 13.85 -11.07 -11.77
C GLY A 60 13.51 -11.62 -10.38
N VAL A 61 14.48 -11.57 -9.45
CA VAL A 61 14.40 -12.19 -8.10
C VAL A 61 13.71 -11.32 -7.05
N SER A 62 13.31 -10.10 -7.41
CA SER A 62 12.66 -9.13 -6.51
C SER A 62 11.23 -9.57 -6.15
N THR A 63 10.85 -9.31 -4.90
CA THR A 63 9.54 -9.74 -4.38
C THR A 63 8.50 -8.64 -4.62
N ALA A 64 7.34 -9.02 -5.15
CA ALA A 64 6.23 -8.08 -5.32
C ALA A 64 5.90 -7.33 -4.02
N GLY A 65 5.60 -6.03 -4.16
CA GLY A 65 5.29 -5.12 -3.05
C GLY A 65 6.47 -4.31 -2.52
N GLU A 66 7.62 -4.34 -3.17
CA GLU A 66 8.72 -3.40 -2.89
C GLU A 66 8.52 -2.11 -3.69
N ILE A 67 8.75 -0.95 -3.07
CA ILE A 67 8.68 0.37 -3.73
C ILE A 67 9.78 1.28 -3.17
N TRP A 68 10.40 2.11 -4.01
CA TRP A 68 11.42 3.06 -3.54
C TRP A 68 11.45 4.37 -4.33
N VAL A 69 11.89 5.43 -3.64
CA VAL A 69 12.21 6.74 -4.21
C VAL A 69 13.65 7.09 -3.81
N GLY A 70 14.58 7.08 -4.77
CA GLY A 70 16.00 7.18 -4.47
C GLY A 70 16.46 6.06 -3.50
N ASN A 71 16.98 6.42 -2.32
CA ASN A 71 17.40 5.47 -1.28
C ASN A 71 16.29 5.09 -0.27
N ARG A 72 15.09 5.69 -0.40
CA ARG A 72 13.99 5.49 0.55
C ARG A 72 13.16 4.30 0.09
N PHE A 73 13.13 3.26 0.92
CA PHE A 73 12.50 1.98 0.60
C PHE A 73 11.31 1.67 1.51
N LEU A 74 10.22 1.15 0.94
CA LEU A 74 9.06 0.62 1.66
C LEU A 74 8.66 -0.74 1.10
N ASN A 75 8.30 -1.66 1.99
CA ASN A 75 7.80 -2.99 1.62
C ASN A 75 6.31 -3.12 2.01
N LEU A 76 5.43 -3.12 1.01
CA LEU A 76 3.97 -3.24 1.10
C LEU A 76 3.49 -4.59 1.66
N ASN A 77 4.39 -5.56 1.86
CA ASN A 77 4.11 -6.78 2.61
C ASN A 77 4.17 -6.59 4.12
N MET A 78 4.83 -5.53 4.59
CA MET A 78 5.04 -5.28 6.02
C MET A 78 3.82 -4.59 6.63
N PRO A 79 3.23 -5.15 7.71
CA PRO A 79 2.08 -4.53 8.38
C PRO A 79 2.32 -3.08 8.82
N GLY A 80 3.55 -2.74 9.24
CA GLY A 80 3.92 -1.40 9.65
C GLY A 80 3.86 -0.37 8.52
N VAL A 81 4.32 -0.75 7.33
CA VAL A 81 4.25 0.07 6.11
C VAL A 81 2.80 0.22 5.65
N VAL A 82 2.03 -0.87 5.63
CA VAL A 82 0.60 -0.83 5.28
C VAL A 82 -0.16 0.07 6.25
N ARG A 83 0.18 0.01 7.55
CA ARG A 83 -0.40 0.90 8.55
C ARG A 83 -0.11 2.37 8.25
N ALA A 84 1.13 2.70 7.88
CA ALA A 84 1.50 4.06 7.52
C ALA A 84 0.68 4.59 6.33
N PHE A 85 0.49 3.78 5.28
CA PHE A 85 -0.37 4.12 4.15
C PHE A 85 -1.86 4.23 4.54
N VAL A 86 -2.37 3.37 5.42
CA VAL A 86 -3.74 3.47 5.93
C VAL A 86 -3.94 4.79 6.67
N ASP A 87 -3.02 5.14 7.58
CA ASP A 87 -3.13 6.40 8.32
C ASP A 87 -3.09 7.59 7.35
N ALA A 88 -2.19 7.57 6.35
CA ALA A 88 -2.03 8.67 5.39
C ALA A 88 -3.29 8.82 4.51
N ALA A 89 -3.86 7.71 4.04
CA ALA A 89 -5.08 7.70 3.24
C ALA A 89 -6.33 8.09 4.05
N VAL A 90 -6.37 7.82 5.36
CA VAL A 90 -7.45 8.28 6.24
C VAL A 90 -7.38 9.79 6.41
N GLU A 91 -6.19 10.32 6.70
CA GLU A 91 -5.98 11.76 6.86
C GLU A 91 -6.25 12.56 5.58
N ALA A 92 -5.85 12.02 4.44
CA ALA A 92 -6.16 12.60 3.14
C ALA A 92 -7.64 12.45 2.72
N GLY A 93 -8.49 11.79 3.52
CA GLY A 93 -9.91 11.55 3.22
C GLY A 93 -10.18 10.43 2.20
N TRP A 94 -9.15 9.82 1.62
CA TRP A 94 -9.27 8.88 0.50
C TRP A 94 -10.02 7.59 0.87
N MET A 95 -9.95 7.16 2.12
CA MET A 95 -10.70 6.00 2.60
C MET A 95 -12.22 6.25 2.65
N ALA A 96 -12.67 7.50 2.80
CA ALA A 96 -14.08 7.86 2.73
C ALA A 96 -14.57 7.99 1.28
N GLU A 97 -13.69 8.39 0.37
CA GLU A 97 -13.98 8.66 -1.05
C GLU A 97 -13.90 7.40 -1.94
N THR A 98 -13.76 6.20 -1.38
CA THR A 98 -13.56 4.97 -2.17
C THR A 98 -14.70 4.63 -3.13
N ARG A 99 -15.90 5.19 -2.92
CA ARG A 99 -17.03 5.04 -3.84
C ARG A 99 -16.90 5.85 -5.12
N THR A 100 -16.29 7.02 -5.04
CA THR A 100 -16.15 7.97 -6.17
C THR A 100 -14.75 7.90 -6.79
N ALA A 101 -13.73 7.58 -6.00
CA ALA A 101 -12.33 7.54 -6.41
C ALA A 101 -11.55 6.42 -5.70
N GLY A 102 -11.88 5.17 -6.01
CA GLY A 102 -11.28 3.96 -5.42
C GLY A 102 -9.93 3.54 -6.00
N ARG A 103 -9.37 4.26 -6.97
CA ARG A 103 -8.03 4.02 -7.55
C ARG A 103 -7.29 5.35 -7.59
N ARG A 104 -6.09 5.40 -7.04
CA ARG A 104 -5.27 6.63 -6.92
C ARG A 104 -3.81 6.33 -7.13
N ASP A 105 -3.04 7.36 -7.48
CA ASP A 105 -1.58 7.27 -7.47
C ASP A 105 -1.11 7.07 -6.01
N GLY A 106 -0.31 6.02 -5.79
CA GLY A 106 0.21 5.69 -4.48
C GLY A 106 1.39 6.57 -4.07
N TRP A 107 2.11 7.16 -5.04
CA TRP A 107 3.28 8.00 -4.78
C TRP A 107 2.92 9.28 -4.03
N ASP A 108 1.72 9.80 -4.22
CA ASP A 108 1.17 10.96 -3.51
C ASP A 108 1.15 10.78 -1.98
N LEU A 109 1.16 9.55 -1.47
CA LEU A 109 1.21 9.24 -0.04
C LEU A 109 2.59 8.72 0.42
N PHE A 110 3.57 8.60 -0.49
CA PHE A 110 4.84 7.94 -0.20
C PHE A 110 5.63 8.65 0.91
N ASP A 111 5.80 9.97 0.82
CA ASP A 111 6.61 10.75 1.77
C ASP A 111 6.04 10.67 3.19
N GLU A 112 4.72 10.77 3.31
CA GLU A 112 4.02 10.67 4.58
C GLU A 112 4.11 9.25 5.15
N ALA A 113 3.87 8.23 4.32
CA ALA A 113 3.99 6.83 4.74
C ALA A 113 5.42 6.47 5.17
N TYR A 114 6.42 6.99 4.47
CA TYR A 114 7.83 6.79 4.80
C TYR A 114 8.17 7.41 6.16
N THR A 115 7.78 8.66 6.38
CA THR A 115 7.99 9.38 7.65
C THR A 115 7.34 8.66 8.82
N ARG A 116 6.08 8.24 8.69
CA ARG A 116 5.37 7.46 9.72
C ARG A 116 6.03 6.12 10.01
N ASN A 117 6.48 5.42 8.97
CA ASN A 117 7.13 4.13 9.14
C ASN A 117 8.49 4.28 9.83
N ALA A 118 9.29 5.27 9.46
CA ALA A 118 10.57 5.58 10.11
C ALA A 118 10.37 5.92 11.60
N ASN A 119 9.44 6.83 11.92
CA ASN A 119 9.15 7.22 13.30
C ASN A 119 8.70 6.05 14.17
N ARG A 120 7.90 5.12 13.61
CA ARG A 120 7.48 3.91 14.31
C ARG A 120 8.68 3.01 14.66
N LEU A 121 9.63 2.85 13.73
CA LEU A 121 10.81 2.02 13.96
C LEU A 121 11.76 2.65 14.99
N SER A 122 11.78 3.97 15.12
CA SER A 122 12.57 4.68 16.14
C SER A 122 11.97 4.64 17.56
N THR A 123 10.72 4.18 17.70
CA THR A 123 10.00 4.12 18.99
C THR A 123 9.97 2.68 19.57
N LEU A 124 10.67 1.74 18.94
CA LEU A 124 10.86 0.36 19.39
C LEU A 124 12.28 0.18 19.96
#